data_AF-A0A0J1GXF2-F1
#
_entry.id   AF-A0A0J1GXF2-F1
#
_cell.length_a   1.000
_cell.length_b   1.000
_cell.length_c   1.000
_cell.angle_alpha   90.00
_cell.angle_beta   90.00
_cell.angle_gamma   90.00
#
_symmetry.space_group_name_H-M   'P 1'
#
loop_
_entity.id
_entity.type
_entity.pdbx_description
1 polymer ?
#
loop_
_entity_poly.entity_id
_entity_poly.type
_entity_poly.pdbx_seq_one_letter_code
_entity_poly.pdbx_strand_id
1 'polypeptide(L)'
;MNKEYRESSFYRAIHHQAKSVGIENIFHQIKDRSGKKLSARTFSNKLNPSQEAHQLTVQELMLMLEVLQEDEKHVYILEEMLRVFGMKCKRHNSEESYDITYRNVLHAWMDWDKERGDVQQEIRDALVDGKVSANELEEIKKEMDQDISAMTNLRDMLEFACSQNLTIK
;
A
#
# COMPACT_ATOMS: atom_id res chain seq x y z
N MET A 1 -12.09 2.29 -15.94
CA MET A 1 -11.22 1.08 -16.03
C MET A 1 -12.03 -0.15 -15.60
N ASN A 2 -12.24 -1.12 -16.50
CA ASN A 2 -13.07 -2.33 -16.29
C ASN A 2 -12.40 -3.33 -15.32
N LYS A 3 -13.19 -4.18 -14.64
CA LYS A 3 -12.76 -5.16 -13.63
C LYS A 3 -11.71 -6.14 -14.15
N GLU A 4 -11.89 -6.65 -15.37
CA GLU A 4 -10.96 -7.58 -16.03
C GLU A 4 -9.55 -7.01 -16.17
N TYR A 5 -9.43 -5.71 -16.44
CA TYR A 5 -8.13 -5.04 -16.51
C TYR A 5 -7.46 -4.99 -15.12
N ARG A 6 -8.23 -4.78 -14.05
CA ARG A 6 -7.72 -4.74 -12.68
C ARG A 6 -7.24 -6.12 -12.22
N GLU A 7 -8.01 -7.16 -12.53
CA GLU A 7 -7.63 -8.55 -12.25
C GLU A 7 -6.32 -8.91 -12.99
N SER A 8 -6.20 -8.53 -14.26
CA SER A 8 -4.95 -8.74 -15.02
C SER A 8 -3.77 -8.00 -14.41
N SER A 9 -3.97 -6.76 -13.94
CA SER A 9 -2.95 -5.95 -13.28
C SER A 9 -2.45 -6.60 -11.99
N PHE A 10 -3.36 -7.13 -11.16
CA PHE A 10 -3.03 -7.86 -9.93
C PHE A 10 -2.15 -9.08 -10.17
N TYR A 11 -2.50 -9.95 -11.13
CA TYR A 11 -1.68 -11.13 -11.44
C TYR A 11 -0.30 -10.74 -12.00
N ARG A 12 -0.22 -9.66 -12.78
CA ARG A 12 1.07 -9.13 -13.26
C ARG A 12 1.93 -8.60 -12.12
N ALA A 13 1.34 -7.92 -11.15
CA ALA A 13 2.04 -7.43 -9.97
C ALA A 13 2.65 -8.58 -9.17
N ILE A 14 1.88 -9.65 -8.91
CA ILE A 14 2.39 -10.86 -8.25
C ILE A 14 3.62 -11.41 -9.00
N HIS A 15 3.50 -11.63 -10.30
CA HIS A 15 4.58 -12.19 -11.11
C HIS A 15 5.82 -11.29 -11.15
N HIS A 16 5.62 -9.99 -11.31
CA HIS A 16 6.68 -9.01 -11.38
C HIS A 16 7.46 -8.94 -10.07
N GLN A 17 6.76 -8.79 -8.94
CA GLN A 17 7.40 -8.70 -7.63
C GLN A 17 8.10 -10.02 -7.27
N ALA A 18 7.49 -11.17 -7.56
CA ALA A 18 8.11 -12.47 -7.33
C ALA A 18 9.37 -12.68 -8.18
N LYS A 19 9.37 -12.24 -9.44
CA LYS A 19 10.57 -12.26 -10.29
C LYS A 19 11.69 -11.37 -9.76
N SER A 20 11.36 -10.20 -9.22
CA SER A 20 12.36 -9.25 -8.71
C SER A 20 13.16 -9.80 -7.51
N VAL A 21 12.55 -10.63 -6.67
CA VAL A 21 13.19 -11.29 -5.52
C VAL A 21 13.79 -12.66 -5.89
N GLY A 22 13.31 -13.25 -6.98
CA GLY A 22 13.66 -14.59 -7.43
C GLY A 22 12.64 -15.62 -6.96
N ILE A 23 11.91 -16.19 -7.92
CA ILE A 23 10.85 -17.18 -7.65
C ILE A 23 11.38 -18.40 -6.90
N GLU A 24 12.61 -18.85 -7.22
CA GLU A 24 13.25 -19.97 -6.52
C GLU A 24 13.57 -19.64 -5.06
N ASN A 25 14.03 -18.41 -4.78
CA ASN A 25 14.28 -17.94 -3.43
C ASN A 25 13.00 -17.97 -2.59
N ILE A 26 11.91 -17.39 -3.12
CA ILE A 26 10.59 -17.42 -2.47
C ILE A 26 10.14 -18.86 -2.23
N PHE A 27 10.25 -19.73 -3.24
CA PHE A 27 9.88 -21.15 -3.11
C PHE A 27 10.64 -21.83 -1.97
N HIS A 28 11.96 -21.62 -1.88
CA HIS A 28 12.78 -22.22 -0.84
C HIS A 28 12.40 -21.79 0.58
N GLN A 29 11.93 -20.55 0.75
CA GLN A 29 11.50 -20.02 2.04
C GLN A 29 10.11 -20.53 2.46
N ILE A 30 9.21 -20.80 1.51
CA ILE A 30 7.81 -21.15 1.82
C ILE A 30 7.50 -22.64 1.72
N LYS A 31 8.33 -23.45 1.02
CA LYS A 31 8.01 -24.85 0.68
C LYS A 31 7.59 -25.69 1.90
N ASP A 32 8.30 -25.55 3.02
CA ASP A 32 8.09 -26.36 4.22
C ASP A 32 6.89 -25.83 5.05
N ARG A 33 6.51 -24.57 4.84
CA ARG A 33 5.38 -23.88 5.48
C ARG A 33 4.06 -24.02 4.70
N SER A 34 4.14 -24.42 3.43
CA SER A 34 2.98 -24.54 2.52
C SER A 34 2.11 -25.78 2.77
N GLY A 35 2.55 -26.71 3.62
CA GLY A 35 1.80 -27.91 4.02
C GLY A 35 1.60 -28.97 2.93
N LYS A 36 1.98 -28.71 1.66
CA LYS A 36 1.89 -29.65 0.53
C LYS A 36 3.27 -29.91 -0.07
N LYS A 37 3.44 -31.09 -0.70
CA LYS A 37 4.59 -31.36 -1.59
C LYS A 37 4.47 -30.48 -2.84
N LEU A 38 4.88 -29.22 -2.72
CA LEU A 38 4.95 -28.27 -3.81
C LEU A 38 6.30 -28.44 -4.52
N SER A 39 6.29 -28.62 -5.84
CA SER A 39 7.54 -28.60 -6.62
C SER A 39 7.86 -27.16 -7.05
N ALA A 40 9.15 -26.84 -7.19
CA ALA A 40 9.60 -25.52 -7.66
C ALA A 40 8.97 -25.14 -9.01
N ARG A 41 8.86 -26.13 -9.93
CA ARG A 41 8.23 -25.94 -11.24
C ARG A 41 6.74 -25.61 -11.11
N THR A 42 6.03 -26.33 -10.24
CA THR A 42 4.60 -26.06 -10.00
C THR A 42 4.41 -24.67 -9.41
N PHE A 43 5.25 -24.27 -8.44
CA PHE A 43 5.17 -22.93 -7.86
C PHE A 43 5.44 -21.82 -8.88
N SER A 44 6.49 -21.97 -9.71
CA SER A 44 6.78 -21.02 -10.79
C SER A 44 5.62 -20.90 -11.79
N ASN A 45 4.99 -22.02 -12.15
CA ASN A 45 3.80 -22.01 -12.99
C ASN A 45 2.62 -21.28 -12.32
N LYS A 46 2.46 -21.39 -11.00
CA LYS A 46 1.39 -20.71 -10.26
C LYS A 46 1.49 -19.19 -10.26
N LEU A 47 2.69 -18.67 -10.44
CA LEU A 47 2.95 -17.22 -10.50
C LEU A 47 2.83 -16.66 -11.90
N ASN A 48 2.76 -17.52 -12.93
CA ASN A 48 2.69 -17.08 -14.31
C ASN A 48 1.25 -16.70 -14.69
N PRO A 49 0.96 -15.43 -15.02
CA PRO A 49 -0.39 -14.98 -15.34
C PRO A 49 -0.96 -15.59 -16.63
N SER A 50 -0.13 -16.21 -17.48
CA SER A 50 -0.56 -16.90 -18.69
C SER A 50 -0.90 -18.39 -18.48
N GLN A 51 -0.77 -18.91 -17.26
CA GLN A 51 -1.05 -20.32 -16.93
C GLN A 51 -2.31 -20.43 -16.07
N GLU A 52 -3.48 -20.64 -16.67
CA GLU A 52 -4.77 -20.70 -15.93
C GLU A 52 -4.89 -21.88 -14.96
N ALA A 53 -4.21 -23.00 -15.24
CA ALA A 53 -4.42 -24.26 -14.52
C ALA A 53 -3.79 -24.30 -13.11
N HIS A 54 -2.80 -23.45 -12.84
CA HIS A 54 -2.06 -23.46 -11.59
C HIS A 54 -2.28 -22.13 -10.88
N GLN A 55 -3.08 -22.14 -9.81
CA GLN A 55 -3.32 -20.96 -8.99
C GLN A 55 -2.64 -21.11 -7.63
N LEU A 56 -2.19 -19.97 -7.09
CA LEU A 56 -1.78 -19.87 -5.70
C LEU A 56 -2.98 -20.15 -4.79
N THR A 57 -2.76 -20.92 -3.72
CA THR A 57 -3.70 -20.91 -2.60
C THR A 57 -3.56 -19.61 -1.81
N VAL A 58 -4.58 -19.26 -1.02
CA VAL A 58 -4.48 -18.11 -0.10
C VAL A 58 -3.29 -18.26 0.84
N GLN A 59 -3.03 -19.47 1.35
CA GLN A 59 -1.87 -19.73 2.22
C GLN A 59 -0.54 -19.48 1.49
N GLU A 60 -0.38 -19.93 0.25
CA GLU A 60 0.83 -19.69 -0.54
C GLU A 60 1.02 -18.20 -0.84
N LEU A 61 -0.08 -17.48 -1.13
CA LEU A 61 -0.06 -16.04 -1.31
C LEU A 61 0.39 -15.32 -0.03
N MET A 62 -0.18 -15.66 1.14
CA MET A 62 0.20 -15.06 2.42
C MET A 62 1.68 -15.29 2.75
N LEU A 63 2.17 -16.53 2.59
CA LEU A 63 3.58 -16.86 2.82
C LEU A 63 4.51 -16.10 1.87
N MET A 64 4.11 -15.92 0.61
CA MET A 64 4.87 -15.12 -0.34
C MET A 64 4.87 -13.64 0.05
N LEU A 65 3.76 -13.08 0.51
CA LEU A 65 3.69 -11.69 0.98
C LEU A 65 4.62 -11.46 2.18
N GLU A 66 4.74 -12.42 3.09
CA GLU A 66 5.72 -12.36 4.19
C GLU A 66 7.16 -12.30 3.67
N VAL A 67 7.53 -13.14 2.68
CA VAL A 67 8.88 -13.09 2.08
C VAL A 67 9.12 -11.76 1.38
N LEU A 68 8.12 -11.23 0.70
CA LEU A 68 8.20 -9.92 0.03
C LEU A 68 8.12 -8.73 1.01
N GLN A 69 7.93 -8.98 2.30
CA GLN A 69 7.88 -7.94 3.32
C GLN A 69 9.25 -7.33 3.57
N GLU A 70 10.32 -8.12 3.47
CA GLU A 70 11.70 -7.69 3.75
C GLU A 70 12.13 -6.48 2.90
N ASP A 71 11.64 -6.39 1.66
CA ASP A 71 11.92 -5.30 0.72
C ASP A 71 10.71 -4.39 0.45
N GLU A 72 9.67 -4.46 1.30
CA GLU A 72 8.40 -3.72 1.14
C GLU A 72 7.63 -4.00 -0.17
N LYS A 73 8.04 -5.00 -0.96
CA LYS A 73 7.45 -5.34 -2.26
C LYS A 73 6.03 -5.90 -2.17
N HIS A 74 5.67 -6.44 -1.01
CA HIS A 74 4.32 -6.92 -0.71
C HIS A 74 3.25 -5.82 -0.84
N VAL A 75 3.59 -4.55 -0.59
CA VAL A 75 2.67 -3.42 -0.64
C VAL A 75 2.04 -3.27 -2.03
N TYR A 76 2.85 -3.36 -3.10
CA TYR A 76 2.37 -3.26 -4.47
C TYR A 76 1.33 -4.34 -4.82
N ILE A 77 1.49 -5.55 -4.28
CA ILE A 77 0.53 -6.65 -4.50
C ILE A 77 -0.78 -6.36 -3.77
N LEU A 78 -0.71 -5.89 -2.52
CA LEU A 78 -1.87 -5.56 -1.71
C LEU A 78 -2.66 -4.37 -2.29
N GLU A 79 -1.98 -3.36 -2.80
CA GLU A 79 -2.61 -2.22 -3.48
C GLU A 79 -3.38 -2.67 -4.73
N GLU A 80 -2.77 -3.49 -5.58
CA GLU A 80 -3.45 -4.01 -6.77
C GLU A 80 -4.62 -4.93 -6.40
N MET A 81 -4.47 -5.75 -5.36
CA MET A 81 -5.55 -6.59 -4.84
C MET A 81 -6.75 -5.75 -4.41
N LEU A 82 -6.53 -4.70 -3.61
CA LEU A 82 -7.59 -3.81 -3.15
C LEU A 82 -8.20 -3.01 -4.29
N ARG A 83 -7.39 -2.61 -5.28
CA ARG A 83 -7.83 -1.89 -6.48
C ARG A 83 -8.85 -2.69 -7.29
N VAL A 84 -8.75 -4.01 -7.35
CA VAL A 84 -9.77 -4.90 -7.97
C VAL A 84 -11.16 -4.62 -7.41
N PHE A 85 -11.25 -4.35 -6.10
CA PHE A 85 -12.50 -4.06 -5.39
C PHE A 85 -12.80 -2.56 -5.27
N GLY A 86 -12.00 -1.68 -5.88
CA GLY A 86 -12.15 -0.23 -5.74
C GLY A 86 -11.77 0.28 -4.35
N MET A 87 -10.99 -0.50 -3.59
CA MET A 87 -10.45 -0.12 -2.30
C MET A 87 -9.02 0.41 -2.47
N LYS A 88 -8.55 1.20 -1.50
CA LYS A 88 -7.15 1.65 -1.40
C LYS A 88 -6.52 1.07 -0.14
N CYS A 89 -5.25 0.65 -0.23
CA CYS A 89 -4.44 0.39 0.95
C CYS A 89 -3.96 1.73 1.51
N LYS A 90 -3.93 1.89 2.82
CA LYS A 90 -3.13 2.92 3.47
C LYS A 90 -2.18 2.21 4.42
N ARG A 91 -0.90 2.49 4.28
CA ARG A 91 0.09 2.00 5.23
C ARG A 91 -0.21 2.65 6.57
N HIS A 92 -0.49 1.82 7.56
CA HIS A 92 -0.54 2.26 8.94
C HIS A 92 0.83 1.96 9.53
N ASN A 93 1.58 3.00 9.84
CA ASN A 93 2.82 2.85 10.60
C ASN A 93 2.38 2.68 12.05
N SER A 94 2.26 1.44 12.51
CA SER A 94 2.19 1.19 13.95
C SER A 94 3.55 1.50 14.54
N GLU A 95 3.85 2.78 14.77
CA GLU A 95 4.95 3.10 15.66
C GLU A 95 4.61 2.49 17.02
N GLU A 96 5.47 1.60 17.52
CA GLU A 96 5.28 0.92 18.80
C GLU A 96 5.25 1.92 19.98
N SER A 97 5.69 3.16 19.75
CA SER A 97 5.51 4.27 20.67
C SER A 97 5.52 5.61 19.93
N TYR A 98 4.53 6.45 20.17
CA TYR A 98 4.58 7.87 19.83
C TYR A 98 5.10 8.69 21.02
N ASP A 99 6.03 9.63 20.78
CA ASP A 99 6.35 10.68 21.74
C ASP A 99 5.23 11.75 21.74
N ILE A 100 4.20 11.52 22.53
CA ILE A 100 3.06 12.43 22.63
C ILE A 100 3.38 13.57 23.60
N THR A 101 3.79 14.70 23.04
CA THR A 101 3.85 16.01 23.71
C THR A 101 2.89 16.98 23.03
N TYR A 102 2.41 18.02 23.73
CA TYR A 102 1.60 19.08 23.10
C TYR A 102 2.30 19.68 21.88
N ARG A 103 3.61 19.89 21.98
CA ARG A 103 4.43 20.38 20.88
C ARG A 103 4.33 19.46 19.66
N ASN A 104 4.52 18.15 19.83
CA ASN A 104 4.53 17.22 18.70
C ASN A 104 3.14 17.11 18.05
N VAL A 105 2.06 17.09 18.85
CA VAL A 105 0.69 17.10 18.33
C VAL A 105 0.40 18.39 17.57
N LEU A 106 0.84 19.55 18.09
CA LEU A 106 0.68 20.83 17.41
C LEU A 106 1.47 20.88 16.10
N HIS A 107 2.71 20.36 16.08
CA HIS A 107 3.48 20.24 14.84
C HIS A 107 2.78 19.35 13.82
N ALA A 108 2.31 18.16 14.20
CA ALA A 108 1.58 17.28 13.30
C ALA A 108 0.31 17.95 12.74
N TRP A 109 -0.39 18.75 13.56
CA TRP A 109 -1.52 19.55 13.10
C TRP A 109 -1.10 20.66 12.12
N MET A 110 -0.01 21.38 12.40
CA MET A 110 0.52 22.41 11.50
C MET A 110 0.98 21.83 10.16
N ASP A 111 1.63 20.66 10.18
CA ASP A 111 2.07 19.96 8.99
C ASP A 111 0.87 19.54 8.14
N TRP A 112 -0.16 18.94 8.76
CA TRP A 112 -1.42 18.64 8.08
C TRP A 112 -2.08 19.89 7.50
N ASP A 113 -2.14 20.99 8.26
CA ASP A 113 -2.75 22.25 7.79
C ASP A 113 -2.03 22.81 6.56
N LYS A 114 -0.69 22.71 6.54
CA LYS A 114 0.13 23.08 5.39
C LYS A 114 -0.17 22.21 4.18
N GLU A 115 -0.08 20.88 4.29
CA GLU A 115 -0.33 19.98 3.15
C GLU A 115 -1.76 20.15 2.60
N ARG A 116 -2.74 20.38 3.49
CA ARG A 116 -4.12 20.72 3.09
C ARG A 116 -4.20 22.03 2.31
N GLY A 117 -3.37 23.02 2.65
CA GLY A 117 -3.23 24.27 1.90
C GLY A 117 -2.62 24.06 0.52
N ASP A 118 -1.58 23.22 0.43
CA ASP A 118 -0.90 22.88 -0.82
C ASP A 118 -1.88 22.19 -1.81
N VAL A 119 -2.71 21.25 -1.32
CA VAL A 119 -3.80 20.64 -2.13
C VAL A 119 -4.79 21.67 -2.64
N GLN A 120 -5.21 22.62 -1.80
CA GLN A 120 -6.17 23.65 -2.22
C GLN A 120 -5.59 24.56 -3.31
N GLN A 121 -4.30 24.87 -3.22
CA GLN A 121 -3.59 25.68 -4.20
C GLN A 121 -3.50 24.94 -5.54
N GLU A 122 -3.09 23.67 -5.53
CA GLU A 122 -2.97 22.87 -6.76
C GLU A 122 -4.31 22.70 -7.47
N ILE A 123 -5.40 22.45 -6.73
CA ILE A 123 -6.76 22.40 -7.28
C ILE A 123 -7.16 23.74 -7.88
N ARG A 124 -6.88 24.86 -7.20
CA ARG A 124 -7.20 26.20 -7.70
C ARG A 124 -6.47 26.47 -9.01
N ASP A 125 -5.18 26.15 -9.07
CA ASP A 125 -4.34 26.41 -10.24
C ASP A 125 -4.77 25.56 -11.44
N ALA A 126 -5.09 24.28 -11.21
CA ALA A 126 -5.61 23.37 -12.24
C ALA A 126 -7.02 23.75 -12.75
N LEU A 127 -7.75 24.62 -12.04
CA LEU A 127 -9.09 25.07 -12.46
C LEU A 127 -9.08 26.43 -13.17
N VAL A 128 -7.92 27.07 -13.32
CA VAL A 128 -7.80 28.42 -13.88
C VAL A 128 -8.34 28.51 -15.31
N ASP A 129 -8.10 27.49 -16.14
CA ASP A 129 -8.56 27.44 -17.55
C ASP A 129 -9.93 26.75 -17.71
N GLY A 130 -10.55 26.35 -16.60
CA GLY A 130 -11.83 25.65 -16.55
C GLY A 130 -11.79 24.16 -16.94
N LYS A 131 -10.60 23.55 -17.09
CA LYS A 131 -10.44 22.13 -17.44
C LYS A 131 -9.28 21.50 -16.66
N VAL A 132 -9.49 20.28 -16.17
CA VAL A 132 -8.40 19.51 -15.54
C VAL A 132 -7.81 18.54 -16.55
N SER A 133 -6.53 18.71 -16.88
CA SER A 133 -5.75 17.78 -17.70
C SER A 133 -5.34 16.53 -16.92
N ALA A 134 -4.85 15.51 -17.65
CA ALA A 134 -4.38 14.27 -17.02
C ALA A 134 -3.15 14.49 -16.13
N ASN A 135 -2.28 15.43 -16.46
CA ASN A 135 -1.08 15.74 -15.68
C ASN A 135 -1.46 16.49 -14.39
N GLU A 136 -2.32 17.51 -14.49
CA GLU A 136 -2.82 18.23 -13.31
C GLU A 136 -3.57 17.30 -12.36
N LEU A 137 -4.39 16.39 -12.90
CA LEU A 137 -5.05 15.39 -12.08
C LEU A 137 -4.05 14.48 -11.32
N GLU A 138 -2.89 14.20 -11.91
CA GLU A 138 -1.88 13.37 -11.25
C GLU A 138 -1.14 14.13 -10.15
N GLU A 139 -0.79 15.40 -10.37
CA GLU A 139 -0.21 16.25 -9.31
C GLU A 139 -1.21 16.48 -8.17
N ILE A 140 -2.49 16.77 -8.47
CA ILE A 140 -3.53 16.88 -7.45
C ILE A 140 -3.62 15.61 -6.60
N LYS A 141 -3.58 14.43 -7.23
CA LYS A 141 -3.60 13.16 -6.47
C LYS A 141 -2.39 13.01 -5.57
N LYS A 142 -1.20 13.37 -6.06
CA LYS A 142 0.03 13.30 -5.29
C LYS A 142 -0.04 14.20 -4.05
N GLU A 143 -0.48 15.44 -4.20
CA GLU A 143 -0.68 16.35 -3.06
C GLU A 143 -1.78 15.83 -2.11
N MET A 144 -2.88 15.28 -2.64
CA MET A 144 -3.93 14.66 -1.82
C MET A 144 -3.42 13.47 -1.01
N ASP A 145 -2.56 12.63 -1.58
CA ASP A 145 -1.97 11.49 -0.88
C ASP A 145 -1.02 11.97 0.24
N GLN A 146 -0.33 13.11 0.08
CA GLN A 146 0.45 13.77 1.14
C GLN A 146 -0.44 14.32 2.28
N ASP A 147 -1.49 15.09 1.97
CA ASP A 147 -2.47 15.59 2.95
C ASP A 147 -3.10 14.44 3.75
N ILE A 148 -3.50 13.39 3.04
CA ILE A 148 -4.01 12.15 3.64
C ILE A 148 -3.01 11.53 4.61
N SER A 149 -1.73 11.48 4.25
CA SER A 149 -0.67 10.90 5.09
C SER A 149 -0.48 11.72 6.36
N ALA A 150 -0.39 13.05 6.23
CA ALA A 150 -0.25 13.98 7.37
C ALA A 150 -1.46 13.91 8.31
N MET A 151 -2.69 13.88 7.76
CA MET A 151 -3.92 13.70 8.55
C MET A 151 -3.93 12.35 9.29
N THR A 152 -3.46 11.29 8.62
CA THR A 152 -3.37 9.95 9.22
C THR A 152 -2.40 9.95 10.39
N ASN A 153 -1.23 10.59 10.26
CA ASN A 153 -0.27 10.74 11.35
C ASN A 153 -0.88 11.50 12.56
N LEU A 154 -1.52 12.64 12.31
CA LEU A 154 -2.19 13.39 13.37
C LEU A 154 -3.27 12.54 14.07
N ARG A 155 -4.10 11.83 13.30
CA ARG A 155 -5.12 10.93 13.85
C ARG A 155 -4.49 9.85 14.71
N ASP A 156 -3.47 9.17 14.21
CA ASP A 156 -2.84 8.04 14.90
C ASP A 156 -2.19 8.52 16.23
N MET A 157 -1.58 9.71 16.25
CA MET A 157 -1.08 10.34 17.49
C MET A 157 -2.21 10.62 18.51
N LEU A 158 -3.35 11.12 18.05
CA LEU A 158 -4.50 11.42 18.93
C LEU A 158 -5.16 10.14 19.46
N GLU A 159 -5.28 9.11 18.62
CA GLU A 159 -5.77 7.78 19.01
C GLU A 159 -4.85 7.15 20.05
N PHE A 160 -3.53 7.22 19.85
CA PHE A 160 -2.55 6.75 20.82
C PHE A 160 -2.67 7.51 22.15
N ALA A 161 -2.70 8.84 22.13
CA ALA A 161 -2.87 9.67 23.32
C ALA A 161 -4.15 9.31 24.11
N CYS A 162 -5.25 9.10 23.39
CA CYS A 162 -6.53 8.69 23.97
C CYS A 162 -6.45 7.29 24.58
N SER A 163 -5.88 6.32 23.87
CA SER A 163 -5.74 4.93 24.35
C SER A 163 -4.92 4.80 25.63
N GLN A 164 -3.93 5.67 25.81
CA GLN A 164 -3.03 5.70 26.95
C GLN A 164 -3.51 6.62 28.10
N ASN A 165 -4.68 7.26 27.96
CA ASN A 165 -5.19 8.30 28.88
C ASN A 165 -4.14 9.40 29.17
N LEU A 166 -3.31 9.74 28.19
CA LEU A 166 -2.26 10.74 28.36
C LEU A 166 -2.89 12.14 28.40
N THR A 167 -2.53 12.91 29.43
CA THR A 167 -2.79 14.35 29.39
C THR A 167 -1.74 14.98 28.48
N ILE A 168 -2.17 15.43 27.31
CA ILE A 168 -1.33 16.23 26.40
C ILE A 168 -1.09 17.58 27.09
N LYS A 169 0.12 17.80 27.60
CA LYS A 169 0.55 19.03 28.27
C LYS A 169 1.51 19.82 27.40
#